data_AF-A0A935FLC5-F1
#
_entry.id   AF-A0A935FLC5-F1
#
_cell.length_a   1.000
_cell.length_b   1.000
_cell.length_c   1.000
_cell.angle_alpha   90.00
_cell.angle_beta   90.00
_cell.angle_gamma   90.00
#
_symmetry.space_group_name_H-M   'P 1'
#
loop_
_entity.id
_entity.type
_entity.pdbx_description
1 polymer ?
#
loop_
_entity_poly.entity_id
_entity_poly.type
_entity_poly.pdbx_seq_one_letter_code
_entity_poly.pdbx_strand_id
1 'polypeptide(L)'
;MTANALDAAGIAILFATCFAGNALWHLLPQLVAFGLLVLVTAVAVLLAIRHDSLFVAVLGLVGGFATPALLSTGENRPIGLFGYLLLLNVGLAWVAHRKRWPWLLGASVGLTTLYQWGWIAKFVVHDPAELPLAAGIFLVFPVVVVVAEFLGRRGLERPSTPARSPLFARIATLSAALPLLFACCMASVPAFGARYHLLFGWLLLLDAALALLAVTIGPGLLHLGAGLATLLVFAAWLRAAFVPDAWPAILGWVAAFVLFYATAPFAARRLGHALREPTLRLAAAGHTVVLDPPALATLPPRCCSSSSPCWSGSSRGPPSPR
;
A
#
# COMPACT_ATOMS: atom_id res chain seq x y z
N MET A 1 -29.41 14.87 23.47
CA MET A 1 -28.23 14.05 23.86
C MET A 1 -28.61 12.63 24.30
N THR A 2 -29.74 12.41 24.98
CA THR A 2 -30.15 11.09 25.50
C THR A 2 -30.50 10.05 24.42
N ALA A 3 -31.13 10.44 23.31
CA ALA A 3 -31.46 9.51 22.22
C ALA A 3 -30.22 8.84 21.59
N ASN A 4 -29.18 9.63 21.30
CA ASN A 4 -27.95 9.12 20.70
C ASN A 4 -27.18 8.15 21.62
N ALA A 5 -27.33 8.28 22.95
CA ALA A 5 -26.72 7.38 23.93
C ALA A 5 -27.47 6.03 23.97
N LEU A 6 -28.80 6.06 23.87
CA LEU A 6 -29.65 4.86 23.80
C LEU A 6 -29.38 4.05 22.53
N ASP A 7 -29.25 4.73 21.38
CA ASP A 7 -28.91 4.07 20.11
C ASP A 7 -27.52 3.43 20.15
N ALA A 8 -26.53 4.15 20.70
CA ALA A 8 -25.17 3.63 20.88
C ALA A 8 -25.14 2.42 21.82
N ALA A 9 -25.89 2.46 22.93
CA ALA A 9 -26.01 1.35 23.87
C ALA A 9 -26.70 0.14 23.23
N GLY A 10 -27.75 0.34 22.44
CA GLY A 10 -28.43 -0.74 21.71
C GLY A 10 -27.51 -1.45 20.72
N ILE A 11 -26.71 -0.68 19.96
CA ILE A 11 -25.70 -1.23 19.05
C ILE A 11 -24.62 -2.00 19.83
N ALA A 12 -24.14 -1.45 20.95
CA ALA A 12 -23.12 -2.11 21.77
C ALA A 12 -23.64 -3.44 22.36
N ILE A 13 -24.90 -3.47 22.81
CA ILE A 13 -25.54 -4.70 23.31
C ILE A 13 -25.68 -5.71 22.18
N LEU A 14 -26.19 -5.33 21.00
CA LEU A 14 -26.31 -6.22 19.84
C LEU A 14 -24.95 -6.82 19.44
N PHE A 15 -23.91 -5.99 19.43
CA PHE A 15 -22.54 -6.43 19.15
C PHE A 15 -22.06 -7.44 20.21
N ALA A 16 -22.21 -7.12 21.49
CA ALA A 16 -21.82 -7.98 22.60
C ALA A 16 -22.58 -9.32 22.60
N THR A 17 -23.88 -9.32 22.29
CA THR A 17 -24.71 -10.52 22.21
C THR A 17 -24.28 -11.42 21.05
N CYS A 18 -24.09 -10.87 19.84
CA CYS A 18 -23.64 -11.64 18.69
C CYS A 18 -22.23 -12.22 18.93
N PHE A 19 -21.34 -11.42 19.53
CA PHE A 19 -20.00 -11.85 19.88
C PHE A 19 -20.03 -12.97 20.93
N ALA A 20 -20.75 -12.81 22.04
CA ALA A 20 -20.85 -13.81 23.09
C ALA A 20 -21.47 -15.12 22.57
N GLY A 21 -22.50 -15.04 21.72
CA GLY A 21 -23.14 -16.21 21.13
C GLY A 21 -22.20 -17.07 20.29
N ASN A 22 -21.18 -16.47 19.66
CA ASN A 22 -20.17 -17.21 18.91
C ASN A 22 -18.94 -17.59 19.75
N ALA A 23 -18.35 -16.63 20.46
CA ALA A 23 -17.04 -16.78 21.09
C ALA A 23 -17.08 -17.45 22.47
N LEU A 24 -18.14 -17.21 23.25
CA LEU A 24 -18.25 -17.78 24.60
C LEU A 24 -19.05 -19.09 24.59
N TRP A 25 -20.11 -19.13 23.79
CA TRP A 25 -21.09 -20.22 23.86
C TRP A 25 -21.10 -21.14 22.64
N HIS A 26 -20.42 -20.79 21.55
CA HIS A 26 -20.42 -21.56 20.29
C HIS A 26 -21.83 -21.90 19.74
N LEU A 27 -22.86 -21.13 20.12
CA LEU A 27 -24.24 -21.33 19.66
C LEU A 27 -24.40 -20.97 18.17
N LEU A 28 -23.62 -20.00 17.70
CA LEU A 28 -23.67 -19.53 16.32
C LEU A 28 -22.50 -20.12 15.52
N PRO A 29 -22.76 -20.67 14.32
CA PRO A 29 -21.70 -20.97 13.38
C PRO A 29 -20.93 -19.68 13.06
N GLN A 30 -19.62 -19.78 12.96
CA GLN A 30 -18.74 -18.61 12.74
C GLN A 30 -19.15 -17.74 11.55
N LEU A 31 -19.64 -18.35 10.47
CA LEU A 31 -20.10 -17.62 9.28
C LEU A 31 -21.35 -16.77 9.56
N VAL A 32 -22.26 -17.29 10.38
CA VAL A 32 -23.50 -16.59 10.79
C VAL A 32 -23.16 -15.44 11.75
N ALA A 33 -22.27 -15.69 12.71
CA ALA A 33 -21.79 -14.67 13.63
C ALA A 33 -21.07 -13.52 12.90
N PHE A 34 -20.25 -13.85 11.91
CA PHE A 34 -19.61 -12.86 11.05
C PHE A 34 -20.63 -12.02 10.28
N GLY A 35 -21.62 -12.65 9.63
CA GLY A 35 -22.69 -11.94 8.92
C GLY A 35 -23.50 -11.02 9.83
N LEU A 36 -23.83 -11.47 11.05
CA LEU A 36 -24.52 -10.66 12.05
C LEU A 36 -23.70 -9.45 12.49
N LEU A 37 -22.41 -9.62 12.79
CA LEU A 37 -21.54 -8.51 13.20
C LEU A 37 -21.32 -7.50 12.05
N VAL A 38 -21.25 -7.97 10.81
CA VAL A 38 -21.23 -7.10 9.62
C VAL A 38 -22.53 -6.28 9.54
N LEU A 39 -23.68 -6.93 9.72
CA LEU A 39 -24.99 -6.27 9.68
C LEU A 39 -25.11 -5.22 10.79
N VAL A 40 -24.72 -5.56 12.02
CA VAL A 40 -24.70 -4.63 13.16
C VAL A 40 -23.79 -3.44 12.88
N THR A 41 -22.60 -3.67 12.30
CA THR A 41 -21.68 -2.59 11.92
C THR A 41 -22.29 -1.68 10.84
N ALA A 42 -22.94 -2.26 9.83
CA ALA A 42 -23.62 -1.49 8.78
C ALA A 42 -24.76 -0.63 9.34
N VAL A 43 -25.57 -1.20 10.26
CA VAL A 43 -26.63 -0.50 10.97
C VAL A 43 -26.06 0.62 11.83
N ALA A 44 -24.97 0.37 12.56
CA ALA A 44 -24.29 1.39 13.37
C ALA A 44 -23.80 2.56 12.51
N VAL A 45 -23.19 2.27 11.37
CA VAL A 45 -22.74 3.30 10.41
C VAL A 45 -23.94 4.08 9.85
N LEU A 46 -25.04 3.41 9.52
CA LEU A 46 -26.25 4.07 9.01
C LEU A 46 -26.90 4.98 10.07
N LEU A 47 -26.97 4.52 11.32
CA LEU A 47 -27.42 5.34 12.44
C LEU A 47 -26.48 6.52 12.71
N ALA A 48 -25.16 6.33 12.61
CA ALA A 48 -24.19 7.42 12.76
C ALA A 48 -24.42 8.54 11.74
N ILE A 49 -24.75 8.19 10.48
CA ILE A 49 -25.09 9.16 9.44
C ILE A 49 -26.37 9.94 9.82
N ARG A 50 -27.38 9.24 10.33
CA ARG A 50 -28.68 9.83 10.68
C ARG A 50 -28.63 10.71 11.93
N HIS A 51 -27.84 10.35 12.94
CA HIS A 51 -27.82 11.02 14.26
C HIS A 51 -26.66 12.00 14.47
N ASP A 52 -25.74 12.12 13.51
CA ASP A 52 -24.58 13.02 13.57
C ASP A 52 -23.72 12.89 14.84
N SER A 53 -23.65 11.67 15.39
CA SER A 53 -23.01 11.40 16.67
C SER A 53 -21.63 10.77 16.47
N LEU A 54 -20.58 11.48 16.93
CA LEU A 54 -19.20 10.98 16.93
C LEU A 54 -19.05 9.66 17.68
N PHE A 55 -19.78 9.48 18.79
CA PHE A 55 -19.74 8.25 19.60
C PHE A 55 -20.14 7.00 18.82
N VAL A 56 -21.20 7.11 18.00
CA VAL A 56 -21.70 5.98 17.20
C VAL A 56 -20.70 5.61 16.10
N ALA A 57 -20.04 6.61 15.50
CA ALA A 57 -18.99 6.35 14.51
C ALA A 57 -17.73 5.72 15.10
N VAL A 58 -17.32 6.11 16.31
CA VAL A 58 -16.22 5.44 17.03
C VAL A 58 -16.59 4.00 17.33
N LEU A 59 -17.80 3.74 17.83
CA LEU A 59 -18.30 2.38 18.08
C LEU A 59 -18.32 1.52 16.82
N GLY A 60 -18.78 2.07 15.69
CA GLY A 60 -18.75 1.38 14.39
C GLY A 60 -17.35 1.11 13.88
N LEU A 61 -16.41 2.05 14.04
CA LEU A 61 -14.99 1.86 13.70
C LEU A 61 -14.38 0.76 14.56
N VAL A 62 -14.53 0.84 15.89
CA VAL A 62 -13.96 -0.13 16.83
C VAL A 62 -14.58 -1.50 16.62
N GLY A 63 -15.91 -1.62 16.56
CA GLY A 63 -16.59 -2.89 16.31
C GLY A 63 -16.24 -3.47 14.95
N GLY A 64 -16.20 -2.63 13.91
CA GLY A 64 -15.84 -3.04 12.55
C GLY A 64 -14.44 -3.64 12.46
N PHE A 65 -13.43 -2.97 13.03
CA PHE A 65 -12.06 -3.47 13.03
C PHE A 65 -11.78 -4.55 14.09
N ALA A 66 -12.59 -4.64 15.15
CA ALA A 66 -12.47 -5.72 16.15
C ALA A 66 -13.04 -7.05 15.64
N THR A 67 -14.09 -7.03 14.81
CA THR A 67 -14.76 -8.22 14.28
C THR A 67 -13.80 -9.27 13.70
N PRO A 68 -12.88 -8.94 12.77
CA PRO A 68 -11.93 -9.92 12.23
C PRO A 68 -10.87 -10.36 13.23
N ALA A 69 -10.47 -9.52 14.19
CA ALA A 69 -9.55 -9.92 15.27
C ALA A 69 -10.20 -10.97 16.18
N LEU A 70 -11.47 -10.73 16.52
CA LEU A 70 -12.27 -11.54 17.44
C LEU A 70 -12.70 -12.88 16.83
N LEU A 71 -12.90 -12.92 15.52
CA LEU A 71 -13.30 -14.13 14.78
C LEU A 71 -12.13 -14.80 14.04
N SER A 72 -10.90 -14.40 14.32
CA SER A 72 -9.72 -14.96 13.67
C SER A 72 -9.56 -16.43 14.05
N THR A 73 -9.74 -17.34 13.08
CA THR A 73 -9.51 -18.78 13.24
C THR A 73 -8.04 -19.17 13.25
N GLY A 74 -7.12 -18.21 13.10
CA GLY A 74 -5.70 -18.48 12.90
C GLY A 74 -5.35 -19.03 11.51
N GLU A 75 -6.35 -19.39 10.70
CA GLU A 75 -6.18 -19.80 9.30
C GLU A 75 -5.88 -18.62 8.37
N ASN A 76 -5.03 -18.84 7.37
CA ASN A 76 -4.73 -17.84 6.35
C ASN A 76 -5.90 -17.74 5.34
N ARG A 77 -6.87 -16.86 5.61
CA ARG A 77 -7.98 -16.53 4.69
C ARG A 77 -7.94 -15.07 4.25
N PRO A 78 -6.94 -14.66 3.44
CA PRO A 78 -6.69 -13.25 3.13
C PRO A 78 -7.83 -12.61 2.33
N ILE A 79 -8.45 -13.35 1.40
CA ILE A 79 -9.52 -12.82 0.53
C ILE A 79 -10.73 -12.37 1.36
N GLY A 80 -11.16 -13.17 2.34
CA GLY A 80 -12.29 -12.82 3.20
C GLY A 80 -12.01 -11.63 4.12
N LEU A 81 -10.83 -11.61 4.75
CA LEU A 81 -10.42 -10.55 5.66
C LEU A 81 -10.28 -9.21 4.94
N PHE A 82 -9.52 -9.17 3.83
CA PHE A 82 -9.30 -7.94 3.10
C PHE A 82 -10.52 -7.50 2.30
N GLY A 83 -11.36 -8.42 1.81
CA GLY A 83 -12.65 -8.07 1.20
C GLY A 83 -13.59 -7.37 2.18
N TYR A 84 -13.66 -7.87 3.43
CA TYR A 84 -14.40 -7.22 4.50
C TYR A 84 -13.83 -5.84 4.86
N LEU A 85 -12.51 -5.76 5.08
CA LEU A 85 -11.85 -4.49 5.38
C LEU A 85 -12.05 -3.47 4.24
N LEU A 86 -12.06 -3.92 2.99
CA LEU A 86 -12.30 -3.06 1.83
C LEU A 86 -13.70 -2.45 1.89
N LEU A 87 -14.72 -3.28 2.10
CA LEU A 87 -16.10 -2.83 2.22
C LEU A 87 -16.28 -1.87 3.41
N LEU A 88 -15.65 -2.19 4.55
CA LEU A 88 -15.65 -1.34 5.74
C LEU A 88 -14.99 0.02 5.44
N ASN A 89 -13.82 0.04 4.80
CA ASN A 89 -13.11 1.27 4.43
C ASN A 89 -13.92 2.12 3.44
N VAL A 90 -14.58 1.51 2.45
CA VAL A 90 -15.48 2.23 1.53
C VAL A 90 -16.61 2.91 2.30
N GLY A 91 -17.26 2.18 3.23
CA GLY A 91 -18.32 2.72 4.08
C GLY A 91 -17.83 3.87 4.96
N LEU A 92 -16.68 3.71 5.62
CA LEU A 92 -16.10 4.75 6.48
C LEU A 92 -15.62 5.96 5.67
N ALA A 93 -15.03 5.77 4.49
CA ALA A 93 -14.63 6.86 3.61
C ALA A 93 -15.84 7.68 3.14
N TRP A 94 -16.93 7.00 2.79
CA TRP A 94 -18.19 7.64 2.44
C TRP A 94 -18.73 8.50 3.59
N VAL A 95 -18.77 7.95 4.81
CA VAL A 95 -19.22 8.68 6.01
C VAL A 95 -18.30 9.84 6.33
N ALA A 96 -16.98 9.62 6.30
CA ALA A 96 -15.97 10.63 6.56
C ALA A 96 -16.12 11.83 5.61
N HIS A 97 -16.44 11.62 4.34
CA HIS A 97 -16.68 12.71 3.39
C HIS A 97 -18.06 13.36 3.54
N ARG A 98 -19.12 12.60 3.79
CA ARG A 98 -20.48 13.14 4.04
C ARG A 98 -20.53 14.02 5.29
N LYS A 99 -19.85 13.62 6.37
CA LYS A 99 -19.82 14.33 7.65
C LYS A 99 -18.59 15.22 7.85
N ARG A 100 -17.64 15.18 6.92
CA ARG A 100 -16.37 15.93 6.96
C ARG A 100 -15.55 15.63 8.23
N TRP A 101 -15.48 14.35 8.60
CA TRP A 101 -14.66 13.87 9.72
C TRP A 101 -13.37 13.23 9.19
N PRO A 102 -12.30 14.02 8.95
CA PRO A 102 -11.05 13.49 8.39
C PRO A 102 -10.38 12.48 9.32
N TRP A 103 -10.56 12.62 10.63
CA TRP A 103 -9.99 11.70 11.61
C TRP A 103 -10.51 10.26 11.43
N LEU A 104 -11.77 10.08 11.00
CA LEU A 104 -12.37 8.77 10.77
C LEU A 104 -11.70 8.05 9.59
N LEU A 105 -11.44 8.81 8.51
CA LEU A 105 -10.69 8.31 7.36
C LEU A 105 -9.25 7.93 7.78
N GLY A 106 -8.59 8.78 8.54
CA GLY A 106 -7.23 8.54 9.04
C GLY A 106 -7.13 7.31 9.93
N ALA A 107 -8.09 7.14 10.86
CA ALA A 107 -8.15 5.98 11.74
C ALA A 107 -8.39 4.69 10.94
N SER A 108 -9.32 4.70 9.98
CA SER A 108 -9.60 3.55 9.11
C SER A 108 -8.35 3.13 8.32
N VAL A 109 -7.65 4.09 7.71
CA VAL A 109 -6.39 3.81 6.99
C VAL A 109 -5.33 3.27 7.94
N GLY A 110 -5.16 3.87 9.12
CA GLY A 110 -4.17 3.44 10.11
C GLY A 110 -4.41 2.01 10.60
N LEU A 111 -5.65 1.67 10.98
CA LEU A 111 -5.99 0.31 11.41
C LEU A 111 -5.84 -0.71 10.28
N THR A 112 -6.26 -0.36 9.06
CA THR A 112 -6.08 -1.24 7.90
C THR A 112 -4.60 -1.50 7.61
N THR A 113 -3.77 -0.47 7.74
CA THR A 113 -2.32 -0.58 7.58
C THR A 113 -1.72 -1.54 8.60
N LEU A 114 -2.15 -1.47 9.87
CA LEU A 114 -1.73 -2.41 10.91
C LEU A 114 -2.08 -3.86 10.52
N TYR A 115 -3.29 -4.11 10.02
CA TYR A 115 -3.71 -5.43 9.53
C TYR A 115 -2.87 -5.92 8.34
N GLN A 116 -2.60 -5.04 7.37
CA GLN A 116 -1.79 -5.35 6.20
C GLN A 116 -0.35 -5.75 6.58
N TRP A 117 0.32 -4.94 7.40
CA TRP A 117 1.68 -5.23 7.86
C TRP A 117 1.76 -6.45 8.78
N GLY A 118 0.77 -6.64 9.66
CA GLY A 118 0.67 -7.82 10.51
C GLY A 118 0.50 -9.11 9.70
N TRP A 119 -0.31 -9.07 8.63
CA TRP A 119 -0.47 -10.21 7.72
C TRP A 119 0.79 -10.49 6.90
N ILE A 120 1.50 -9.46 6.41
CA ILE A 120 2.79 -9.63 5.72
C ILE A 120 3.81 -10.34 6.60
N ALA A 121 4.01 -9.83 7.83
CA ALA A 121 5.00 -10.37 8.75
C ALA A 121 4.72 -11.83 9.12
N LYS A 122 3.44 -12.20 9.22
CA LYS A 122 3.03 -13.54 9.64
C LYS A 122 3.02 -14.56 8.49
N PHE A 123 2.50 -14.20 7.31
CA PHE A 123 2.23 -15.17 6.24
C PHE A 123 3.08 -14.95 4.99
N VAL A 124 3.18 -13.71 4.50
CA VAL A 124 3.81 -13.41 3.21
C VAL A 124 5.33 -13.62 3.22
N VAL A 125 5.98 -13.37 4.36
CA VAL A 125 7.42 -13.66 4.52
C VAL A 125 7.71 -15.16 4.48
N HIS A 126 6.77 -15.99 4.91
CA HIS A 126 6.92 -17.45 4.98
C HIS A 126 6.44 -18.15 3.69
N ASP A 127 5.46 -17.59 2.99
CA ASP A 127 4.90 -18.16 1.75
C ASP A 127 4.93 -17.17 0.57
N PRO A 128 5.90 -17.33 -0.37
CA PRO A 128 6.00 -16.53 -1.59
C PRO A 128 4.86 -16.74 -2.61
N ALA A 129 3.92 -17.66 -2.39
CA ALA A 129 2.76 -17.82 -3.26
C ALA A 129 1.75 -16.66 -3.10
N GLU A 130 1.68 -16.06 -1.91
CA GLU A 130 0.73 -15.00 -1.55
C GLU A 130 1.12 -13.61 -2.07
N LEU A 131 2.30 -13.48 -2.69
CA LEU A 131 2.87 -12.20 -3.12
C LEU A 131 2.02 -11.43 -4.15
N PRO A 132 1.43 -12.07 -5.18
CA PRO A 132 0.54 -11.36 -6.12
C PRO A 132 -0.70 -10.80 -5.42
N LEU A 133 -1.23 -11.54 -4.44
CA LEU A 133 -2.38 -11.11 -3.66
C LEU A 133 -2.02 -9.93 -2.75
N ALA A 134 -0.87 -9.99 -2.07
CA ALA A 134 -0.35 -8.89 -1.26
C ALA A 134 -0.19 -7.60 -2.08
N ALA A 135 0.42 -7.71 -3.27
CA ALA A 135 0.57 -6.60 -4.20
C ALA A 135 -0.79 -6.01 -4.62
N GLY A 136 -1.76 -6.86 -4.96
CA GLY A 136 -3.12 -6.43 -5.28
C GLY A 136 -3.80 -5.67 -4.13
N ILE A 137 -3.71 -6.20 -2.90
CA ILE A 137 -4.28 -5.57 -1.69
C ILE A 137 -3.64 -4.20 -1.45
N PHE A 138 -2.31 -4.10 -1.48
CA PHE A 138 -1.61 -2.84 -1.26
C PHE A 138 -1.88 -1.80 -2.35
N LEU A 139 -2.32 -2.22 -3.55
CA LEU A 139 -2.73 -1.31 -4.61
C LEU A 139 -4.18 -0.83 -4.45
N VAL A 140 -5.10 -1.73 -4.11
CA VAL A 140 -6.55 -1.45 -4.07
C VAL A 140 -6.92 -0.48 -2.95
N PHE A 141 -6.36 -0.64 -1.75
CA PHE A 141 -6.75 0.19 -0.59
C PHE A 141 -6.44 1.69 -0.76
N PRO A 142 -5.23 2.10 -1.19
CA PRO A 142 -4.95 3.50 -1.51
C PRO A 142 -5.84 4.04 -2.64
N VAL A 143 -6.11 3.23 -3.67
CA VAL A 143 -7.00 3.63 -4.78
C VAL A 143 -8.40 3.97 -4.25
N VAL A 144 -8.95 3.19 -3.33
CA VAL A 144 -10.25 3.50 -2.70
C VAL A 144 -10.23 4.86 -2.00
N VAL A 145 -9.19 5.15 -1.20
CA VAL A 145 -9.08 6.42 -0.47
C VAL A 145 -8.95 7.60 -1.44
N VAL A 146 -8.17 7.42 -2.51
CA VAL A 146 -8.00 8.41 -3.57
C VAL A 146 -9.31 8.68 -4.32
N VAL A 147 -9.99 7.62 -4.74
CA VAL A 147 -11.27 7.72 -5.46
C VAL A 147 -12.33 8.37 -4.56
N ALA A 148 -12.38 8.01 -3.28
CA ALA A 148 -13.27 8.64 -2.32
C ALA A 148 -13.00 10.15 -2.19
N GLU A 149 -11.73 10.55 -2.10
CA GLU A 149 -11.35 11.96 -2.03
C GLU A 149 -11.74 12.72 -3.29
N PHE A 150 -11.48 12.13 -4.46
CA PHE A 150 -11.82 12.68 -5.77
C PHE A 150 -13.34 12.86 -5.95
N LEU A 151 -14.14 11.82 -5.64
CA LEU A 151 -15.60 11.89 -5.66
C LEU A 151 -16.12 12.95 -4.68
N GLY A 152 -15.53 13.01 -3.48
CA GLY A 152 -15.88 14.02 -2.48
C GLY A 152 -15.59 15.46 -2.95
N ARG A 153 -14.56 15.67 -3.79
CA ARG A 153 -14.24 16.99 -4.37
C ARG A 153 -15.22 17.38 -5.49
N ARG A 154 -15.73 16.42 -6.25
CA ARG A 154 -16.63 16.67 -7.39
C ARG A 154 -18.10 16.80 -7.03
N GLY A 155 -18.57 16.16 -5.95
CA GLY A 155 -19.99 15.83 -5.82
C GLY A 155 -20.74 16.29 -4.56
N LEU A 156 -20.11 16.97 -3.60
CA LEU A 156 -20.76 17.28 -2.30
C LEU A 156 -20.84 18.77 -1.95
N GLU A 157 -20.57 19.66 -2.90
CA GLU A 157 -20.60 21.11 -2.66
C GLU A 157 -21.98 21.70 -2.95
N ARG A 158 -22.75 21.97 -1.88
CA ARG A 158 -23.70 23.09 -1.91
C ARG A 158 -22.89 24.39 -1.79
N PRO A 159 -23.20 25.45 -2.54
CA PRO A 159 -22.42 26.70 -2.56
C PRO A 159 -22.19 27.37 -1.19
N SER A 160 -22.94 26.99 -0.16
CA SER A 160 -22.95 27.58 1.19
C SER A 160 -22.19 26.78 2.25
N THR A 161 -21.41 25.77 1.87
CA THR A 161 -20.77 24.84 2.84
C THR A 161 -19.33 25.28 3.17
N PRO A 162 -18.86 25.25 4.43
CA PRO A 162 -17.52 25.70 4.82
C PRO A 162 -16.37 25.04 4.05
N ALA A 163 -15.16 25.61 4.09
CA ALA A 163 -13.99 25.03 3.42
C ALA A 163 -13.66 23.62 3.96
N ARG A 164 -13.30 22.69 3.06
CA ARG A 164 -12.95 21.31 3.42
C ARG A 164 -11.56 21.26 4.07
N SER A 165 -11.40 20.48 5.13
CA SER A 165 -10.13 20.41 5.86
C SER A 165 -8.99 19.85 4.96
N PRO A 166 -7.78 20.42 4.99
CA PRO A 166 -6.63 19.91 4.23
C PRO A 166 -6.17 18.52 4.69
N LEU A 167 -6.64 18.06 5.85
CA LEU A 167 -6.36 16.74 6.40
C LEU A 167 -6.81 15.59 5.48
N PHE A 168 -7.92 15.73 4.75
CA PHE A 168 -8.39 14.70 3.81
C PHE A 168 -7.35 14.43 2.72
N ALA A 169 -6.83 15.49 2.10
CA ALA A 169 -5.77 15.40 1.12
C ALA A 169 -4.50 14.77 1.73
N ARG A 170 -4.10 15.20 2.93
CA ARG A 170 -2.93 14.64 3.64
C ARG A 170 -3.07 13.14 3.92
N ILE A 171 -4.23 12.69 4.35
CA ILE A 171 -4.50 11.26 4.61
C ILE A 171 -4.47 10.47 3.31
N ALA A 172 -5.07 10.97 2.24
CA ALA A 172 -5.00 10.34 0.92
C ALA A 172 -3.54 10.23 0.43
N THR A 173 -2.74 11.30 0.55
CA THR A 173 -1.32 11.26 0.18
C THR A 173 -0.51 10.31 1.03
N LEU A 174 -0.77 10.27 2.35
CA LEU A 174 -0.07 9.36 3.25
C LEU A 174 -0.40 7.91 2.93
N SER A 175 -1.68 7.61 2.66
CA SER A 175 -2.13 6.27 2.27
C SER A 175 -1.48 5.79 0.98
N ALA A 176 -1.22 6.69 0.03
CA ALA A 176 -0.59 6.38 -1.23
C ALA A 176 0.94 6.24 -1.13
N ALA A 177 1.55 6.72 -0.04
CA ALA A 177 2.97 6.50 0.24
C ALA A 177 3.26 5.15 0.92
N LEU A 178 2.26 4.55 1.59
CA LEU A 178 2.42 3.26 2.28
C LEU A 178 2.86 2.09 1.35
N PRO A 179 2.32 1.96 0.12
CA PRO A 179 2.78 0.93 -0.79
C PRO A 179 4.23 1.16 -1.26
N LEU A 180 4.71 2.39 -1.31
CA LEU A 180 6.13 2.65 -1.61
C LEU A 180 7.05 2.09 -0.52
N LEU A 181 6.65 2.21 0.75
CA LEU A 181 7.37 1.58 1.87
C LEU A 181 7.36 0.05 1.75
N PHE A 182 6.21 -0.53 1.40
CA PHE A 182 6.10 -1.96 1.11
C PHE A 182 7.06 -2.38 -0.01
N ALA A 183 7.11 -1.62 -1.11
CA ALA A 183 8.03 -1.85 -2.22
C ALA A 183 9.50 -1.92 -1.76
N CYS A 184 9.93 -0.93 -0.97
CA CYS A 184 11.30 -0.84 -0.44
C CYS A 184 11.64 -2.03 0.48
N CYS A 185 10.73 -2.40 1.37
CA CYS A 185 10.92 -3.54 2.26
C CYS A 185 11.01 -4.85 1.47
N MET A 186 10.09 -5.09 0.53
CA MET A 186 10.07 -6.32 -0.26
C MET A 186 11.25 -6.41 -1.23
N ALA A 187 11.75 -5.29 -1.77
CA ALA A 187 12.96 -5.28 -2.60
C ALA A 187 14.21 -5.79 -1.88
N SER A 188 14.23 -5.73 -0.55
CA SER A 188 15.32 -6.24 0.28
C SER A 188 15.22 -7.75 0.55
N VAL A 189 14.09 -8.39 0.20
CA VAL A 189 13.85 -9.82 0.39
C VAL A 189 14.22 -10.59 -0.89
N PRO A 190 15.22 -11.49 -0.86
CA PRO A 190 15.69 -12.20 -2.06
C PRO A 190 14.60 -12.97 -2.81
N ALA A 191 13.66 -13.58 -2.08
CA ALA A 191 12.53 -14.30 -2.65
C ALA A 191 11.61 -13.41 -3.51
N PHE A 192 11.48 -12.13 -3.15
CA PHE A 192 10.68 -11.17 -3.89
C PHE A 192 11.41 -10.65 -5.12
N GLY A 193 12.72 -10.46 -5.01
CA GLY A 193 13.53 -10.00 -6.12
C GLY A 193 13.69 -11.03 -7.24
N ALA A 194 13.56 -12.33 -6.95
CA ALA A 194 13.48 -13.37 -7.98
C ALA A 194 12.24 -13.20 -8.91
N ARG A 195 11.15 -12.59 -8.41
CA ARG A 195 9.93 -12.26 -9.17
C ARG A 195 9.92 -10.80 -9.61
N TYR A 196 11.05 -10.30 -10.10
CA TYR A 196 11.26 -8.88 -10.44
C TYR A 196 10.22 -8.30 -11.41
N HIS A 197 9.65 -9.09 -12.33
CA HIS A 197 8.56 -8.62 -13.20
C HIS A 197 7.32 -8.17 -12.44
N LEU A 198 6.95 -8.88 -11.37
CA LEU A 198 5.82 -8.51 -10.52
C LEU A 198 6.13 -7.24 -9.73
N LEU A 199 7.34 -7.15 -9.16
CA LEU A 199 7.77 -6.00 -8.38
C LEU A 199 7.82 -4.72 -9.23
N PHE A 200 8.49 -4.76 -10.39
CA PHE A 200 8.61 -3.58 -11.26
C PHE A 200 7.29 -3.23 -11.94
N GLY A 201 6.49 -4.21 -12.37
CA GLY A 201 5.16 -3.95 -12.94
C GLY A 201 4.22 -3.33 -11.93
N TRP A 202 4.21 -3.83 -10.70
CA TRP A 202 3.41 -3.27 -9.62
C TRP A 202 3.89 -1.86 -9.22
N LEU A 203 5.21 -1.63 -9.15
CA LEU A 203 5.79 -0.32 -8.87
C LEU A 203 5.42 0.71 -9.96
N LEU A 204 5.44 0.31 -11.23
CA LEU A 204 5.03 1.17 -12.34
C LEU A 204 3.53 1.54 -12.25
N LEU A 205 2.67 0.59 -11.89
CA LEU A 205 1.24 0.86 -11.66
C LEU A 205 1.03 1.83 -10.49
N LEU A 206 1.79 1.67 -9.41
CA LEU A 206 1.76 2.55 -8.25
C LEU A 206 2.22 3.97 -8.62
N ASP A 207 3.31 4.10 -9.37
CA ASP A 207 3.81 5.38 -9.87
C ASP A 207 2.80 6.06 -10.79
N ALA A 208 2.14 5.30 -11.66
CA ALA A 208 1.06 5.79 -12.52
C ALA A 208 -0.14 6.31 -11.71
N ALA A 209 -0.54 5.58 -10.66
CA ALA A 209 -1.62 6.00 -9.76
C ALA A 209 -1.25 7.28 -8.98
N LEU A 210 -0.01 7.36 -8.47
CA LEU A 210 0.52 8.54 -7.77
C LEU A 210 0.65 9.75 -8.71
N ALA A 211 1.02 9.52 -9.97
CA ALA A 211 1.08 10.56 -10.99
C ALA A 211 -0.30 11.14 -11.27
N LEU A 212 -1.30 10.29 -11.46
CA LEU A 212 -2.68 10.72 -11.63
C LEU A 212 -3.18 11.50 -10.39
N LEU A 213 -2.76 11.08 -9.20
CA LEU A 213 -3.07 11.77 -7.95
C LEU A 213 -2.42 13.15 -7.88
N ALA A 214 -1.15 13.26 -8.25
CA ALA A 214 -0.42 14.51 -8.23
C ALA A 214 -1.04 15.55 -9.17
N VAL A 215 -1.51 15.12 -10.35
CA VAL A 215 -2.24 15.96 -11.31
C VAL A 215 -3.59 16.43 -10.75
N THR A 216 -4.30 15.58 -9.99
CA THR A 216 -5.64 15.90 -9.47
C THR A 216 -5.66 16.64 -8.13
N ILE A 217 -4.65 16.42 -7.27
CA ILE A 217 -4.61 16.95 -5.91
C ILE A 217 -3.67 18.15 -5.78
N GLY A 218 -2.64 18.28 -6.63
CA GLY A 218 -1.73 19.42 -6.66
C GLY A 218 -0.42 19.39 -5.84
N PRO A 219 -0.07 18.38 -4.99
CA PRO A 219 1.25 18.34 -4.39
C PRO A 219 2.28 17.77 -5.37
N GLY A 220 3.13 18.62 -5.94
CA GLY A 220 4.28 18.18 -6.76
C GLY A 220 5.28 17.29 -5.99
N LEU A 221 5.22 17.28 -4.66
CA LEU A 221 6.00 16.41 -3.78
C LEU A 221 5.75 14.91 -4.00
N LEU A 222 4.54 14.53 -4.46
CA LEU A 222 4.20 13.12 -4.71
C LEU A 222 5.00 12.50 -5.84
N HIS A 223 5.21 13.25 -6.93
CA HIS A 223 5.99 12.78 -8.07
C HIS A 223 7.47 12.59 -7.71
N LEU A 224 8.02 13.48 -6.88
CA LEU A 224 9.41 13.37 -6.42
C LEU A 224 9.56 12.21 -5.43
N GLY A 225 8.59 12.04 -4.52
CA GLY A 225 8.55 10.89 -3.61
C GLY A 225 8.46 9.55 -4.35
N ALA A 226 7.62 9.47 -5.38
CA ALA A 226 7.52 8.29 -6.25
C ALA A 226 8.84 8.01 -6.96
N GLY A 227 9.44 9.00 -7.64
CA GLY A 227 10.72 8.81 -8.33
C GLY A 227 11.85 8.39 -7.39
N LEU A 228 11.96 9.02 -6.21
CA LEU A 228 12.93 8.64 -5.19
C LEU A 228 12.71 7.20 -4.69
N ALA A 229 11.45 6.83 -4.41
CA ALA A 229 11.12 5.47 -3.99
C ALA A 229 11.47 4.45 -5.08
N THR A 230 11.20 4.74 -6.35
CA THR A 230 11.54 3.87 -7.47
C THR A 230 13.05 3.68 -7.59
N LEU A 231 13.84 4.73 -7.39
CA LEU A 231 15.30 4.63 -7.31
C LEU A 231 15.77 3.78 -6.13
N LEU A 232 15.19 3.97 -4.95
CA LEU A 232 15.53 3.20 -3.75
C LEU A 232 15.18 1.72 -3.90
N VAL A 233 14.03 1.40 -4.47
CA VAL A 233 13.60 0.03 -4.76
C VAL A 233 14.57 -0.63 -5.73
N PHE A 234 14.94 0.06 -6.80
CA PHE A 234 15.87 -0.46 -7.80
C PHE A 234 17.25 -0.72 -7.20
N ALA A 235 17.78 0.23 -6.42
CA ALA A 235 19.07 0.08 -5.73
C ALA A 235 19.05 -1.04 -4.68
N ALA A 236 17.96 -1.17 -3.92
CA ALA A 236 17.78 -2.25 -2.95
C ALA A 236 17.74 -3.62 -3.63
N TRP A 237 17.00 -3.74 -4.73
CA TRP A 237 16.90 -4.97 -5.51
C TRP A 237 18.25 -5.36 -6.13
N LEU A 238 18.95 -4.40 -6.74
CA LEU A 238 20.27 -4.64 -7.35
C LEU A 238 21.28 -5.16 -6.33
N ARG A 239 21.18 -4.68 -5.08
CA ARG A 239 22.06 -5.09 -3.98
C ARG A 239 21.71 -6.45 -3.39
N ALA A 240 20.41 -6.77 -3.28
CA ALA A 240 19.93 -7.90 -2.49
C ALA A 240 19.51 -9.12 -3.31
N ALA A 241 19.09 -8.93 -4.57
CA ALA A 241 18.37 -9.95 -5.32
C ALA A 241 18.62 -9.91 -6.84
N PHE A 242 19.74 -9.33 -7.27
CA PHE A 242 20.13 -9.27 -8.68
C PHE A 242 20.35 -10.68 -9.27
N VAL A 243 19.73 -10.93 -10.41
CA VAL A 243 19.90 -12.17 -11.18
C VAL A 243 20.68 -11.85 -12.46
N PRO A 244 21.88 -12.43 -12.68
CA PRO A 244 22.75 -12.08 -13.82
C PRO A 244 22.07 -12.23 -15.20
N ASP A 245 21.24 -13.26 -15.38
CA ASP A 245 20.57 -13.54 -16.66
C ASP A 245 19.40 -12.58 -16.96
N ALA A 246 18.98 -11.76 -15.99
CA ALA A 246 17.84 -10.85 -16.13
C ALA A 246 18.19 -9.51 -16.80
N TRP A 247 19.46 -9.26 -17.15
CA TRP A 247 19.94 -7.98 -17.68
C TRP A 247 19.12 -7.39 -18.86
N PRO A 248 18.60 -8.17 -19.84
CA PRO A 248 17.82 -7.60 -20.94
C PRO A 248 16.44 -7.13 -20.47
N ALA A 249 15.80 -7.90 -19.59
CA ALA A 249 14.50 -7.56 -19.02
C ALA A 249 14.59 -6.34 -18.10
N ILE A 250 15.71 -6.19 -17.37
CA ILE A 250 15.99 -5.03 -16.53
C ILE A 250 16.06 -3.76 -17.40
N LEU A 251 16.80 -3.78 -18.52
CA LEU A 251 16.86 -2.65 -19.45
C LEU A 251 15.47 -2.27 -19.99
N GLY A 252 14.62 -3.26 -20.28
CA GLY A 252 13.23 -3.05 -20.67
C GLY A 252 12.43 -2.30 -19.60
N TRP A 253 12.55 -2.69 -18.34
CA TRP A 253 11.89 -1.99 -17.22
C TRP A 253 12.44 -0.58 -17.01
N VAL A 254 13.76 -0.41 -17.07
CA VAL A 254 14.41 0.91 -16.98
C VAL A 254 13.86 1.84 -18.07
N ALA A 255 13.81 1.38 -19.31
CA ALA A 255 13.25 2.14 -20.43
C ALA A 255 11.77 2.50 -20.18
N ALA A 256 10.97 1.57 -19.63
CA ALA A 256 9.58 1.83 -19.29
C ALA A 256 9.42 2.92 -18.21
N PHE A 257 10.21 2.88 -17.13
CA PHE A 257 10.18 3.92 -16.09
C PHE A 257 10.65 5.27 -16.64
N VAL A 258 11.73 5.30 -17.43
CA VAL A 258 12.22 6.53 -18.07
C VAL A 258 11.15 7.12 -18.98
N LEU A 259 10.52 6.31 -19.83
CA LEU A 259 9.44 6.77 -20.71
C LEU A 259 8.22 7.28 -19.91
N PHE A 260 7.85 6.60 -18.83
CA PHE A 260 6.78 7.02 -17.94
C PHE A 260 7.06 8.40 -17.33
N TYR A 261 8.22 8.60 -16.70
CA TYR A 261 8.57 9.90 -16.10
C TYR A 261 8.80 11.00 -17.14
N ALA A 262 9.25 10.65 -18.35
CA ALA A 262 9.40 11.61 -19.46
C ALA A 262 8.06 12.05 -20.06
N THR A 263 7.05 11.15 -20.12
CA THR A 263 5.72 11.44 -20.70
C THR A 263 4.73 12.04 -19.69
N ALA A 264 4.90 11.77 -18.40
CA ALA A 264 4.11 12.34 -17.30
C ALA A 264 3.90 13.88 -17.39
N PRO A 265 4.91 14.73 -17.66
CA PRO A 265 4.72 16.18 -17.77
C PRO A 265 3.88 16.59 -18.99
N PHE A 266 3.99 15.86 -20.12
CA PHE A 266 3.20 16.13 -21.31
C PHE A 266 1.73 15.77 -21.09
N ALA A 267 1.48 14.65 -20.40
CA ALA A 267 0.14 14.26 -20.00
C ALA A 267 -0.48 15.27 -19.02
N ALA A 268 0.28 15.77 -18.04
CA ALA A 268 -0.17 16.79 -17.11
C ALA A 268 -0.52 18.11 -17.80
N ARG A 269 0.30 18.56 -18.77
CA ARG A 269 0.04 19.76 -19.58
C ARG A 269 -1.22 19.62 -20.44
N ARG A 270 -1.48 18.45 -21.04
CA ARG A 270 -2.73 18.18 -21.79
C ARG A 270 -3.97 18.22 -20.90
N LEU A 271 -3.83 17.89 -19.62
CA LEU A 271 -4.90 17.94 -18.62
C LEU A 271 -5.06 19.32 -17.97
N GLY A 272 -4.32 20.35 -18.42
CA GLY A 272 -4.45 21.73 -17.95
C GLY A 272 -3.75 22.02 -16.62
N HIS A 273 -2.89 21.12 -16.12
CA HIS A 273 -2.18 21.29 -14.85
C HIS A 273 -0.67 21.45 -15.06
N ALA A 274 -0.10 22.53 -14.53
CA ALA A 274 1.35 22.79 -14.58
C ALA A 274 2.05 22.13 -13.38
N LEU A 275 2.68 20.96 -13.60
CA LEU A 275 3.64 20.40 -12.65
C LEU A 275 4.87 21.34 -12.58
N ARG A 276 5.38 21.65 -11.38
CA ARG A 276 6.57 22.51 -11.21
C ARG A 276 7.79 21.83 -11.88
N GLU A 277 8.40 22.53 -12.85
CA GLU A 277 9.58 22.09 -13.63
C GLU A 277 10.81 21.57 -12.83
N PRO A 278 11.23 22.18 -11.69
CA PRO A 278 12.48 21.77 -11.04
C PRO A 278 12.41 20.40 -10.36
N THR A 279 11.22 19.96 -9.93
CA THR A 279 10.98 18.66 -9.28
C THR A 279 11.09 17.51 -10.28
N LEU A 280 10.83 17.79 -11.56
CA LEU A 280 10.74 16.83 -12.64
C LEU A 280 12.12 16.52 -13.25
N ARG A 281 12.99 17.54 -13.33
CA ARG A 281 14.38 17.38 -13.79
C ARG A 281 15.23 16.56 -12.83
N LEU A 282 15.02 16.67 -11.51
CA LEU A 282 15.74 15.85 -10.53
C LEU A 282 15.32 14.37 -10.56
N ALA A 283 14.03 14.08 -10.70
CA ALA A 283 13.55 12.69 -10.79
C ALA A 283 14.05 12.01 -12.07
N ALA A 284 13.94 12.69 -13.23
CA ALA A 284 14.47 12.18 -14.50
C ALA A 284 15.99 12.00 -14.48
N ALA A 285 16.74 12.97 -13.93
CA ALA A 285 18.19 12.87 -13.80
C ALA A 285 18.63 11.74 -12.86
N GLY A 286 17.90 11.50 -11.78
CA GLY A 286 18.16 10.39 -10.86
C GLY A 286 18.04 9.02 -11.53
N HIS A 287 17.01 8.82 -12.36
CA HIS A 287 16.85 7.58 -13.14
C HIS A 287 17.95 7.39 -14.18
N THR A 288 18.41 8.46 -14.84
CA THR A 288 19.52 8.33 -15.79
C THR A 288 20.87 8.05 -15.13
N VAL A 289 21.09 8.53 -13.90
CA VAL A 289 22.38 8.37 -13.20
C VAL A 289 22.49 7.04 -12.45
N VAL A 290 21.40 6.55 -11.85
CA VAL A 290 21.39 5.27 -11.13
C VAL A 290 21.34 4.07 -12.08
N LEU A 291 20.90 4.27 -13.32
CA LEU A 291 20.63 3.21 -14.30
C LEU A 291 21.55 3.30 -15.52
N ASP A 292 22.76 3.89 -15.35
CA ASP A 292 23.72 3.99 -16.44
C ASP A 292 24.21 2.57 -16.82
N PRO A 293 23.96 2.09 -18.04
CA PRO A 293 24.35 0.75 -18.48
C PRO A 293 25.82 0.37 -18.27
N PRO A 294 26.82 1.26 -18.45
CA PRO A 294 28.22 0.91 -18.18
C PRO A 294 28.49 0.67 -16.69
N ALA A 295 27.78 1.35 -15.78
CA ALA A 295 27.94 1.14 -14.34
C ALA A 295 27.42 -0.26 -13.91
N LEU A 296 26.30 -0.69 -14.50
CA LEU A 296 25.75 -2.04 -14.31
C LEU A 296 26.67 -3.14 -14.89
N ALA A 297 27.35 -2.87 -16.00
CA ALA A 297 28.33 -3.78 -16.60
C ALA A 297 29.65 -3.89 -15.80
N THR A 298 29.96 -2.91 -14.95
CA THR A 298 31.16 -2.92 -14.09
C THR A 298 30.95 -3.56 -12.72
N LEU A 299 29.72 -3.95 -12.37
CA LEU A 299 29.47 -4.68 -11.13
C LEU A 299 30.14 -6.06 -11.22
N PRO A 300 31.16 -6.35 -10.39
CA PRO A 300 31.84 -7.63 -10.45
C PRO A 300 30.84 -8.73 -10.12
N PRO A 301 30.81 -9.85 -10.88
CA PRO A 301 30.06 -11.03 -10.46
C PRO A 301 30.59 -11.45 -9.11
N ARG A 302 29.83 -11.21 -8.03
CA ARG A 302 30.25 -11.64 -6.69
C ARG A 302 30.29 -13.16 -6.69
N CYS A 303 31.50 -13.67 -6.61
CA CYS A 303 31.89 -15.06 -6.67
C CYS A 303 31.00 -15.96 -5.80
N CYS A 304 30.40 -16.96 -6.42
CA CYS A 304 30.35 -18.28 -5.80
C CYS A 304 31.79 -18.78 -5.68
N SER A 305 32.38 -18.72 -4.48
CA SER A 305 33.47 -19.63 -4.09
C SER A 305 33.69 -19.59 -2.58
N SER A 306 32.89 -20.36 -1.83
CA SER A 306 33.24 -20.78 -0.48
C SER A 306 33.16 -22.30 -0.38
N SER A 307 33.96 -23.00 -1.18
CA SER A 307 34.37 -24.39 -0.88
C SER A 307 35.40 -24.88 -1.90
N SER A 308 36.68 -24.54 -1.70
CA SER A 308 37.85 -25.44 -1.79
C SER A 308 39.17 -24.64 -1.96
N PRO A 309 40.30 -25.05 -1.33
CA PRO A 309 41.54 -24.27 -1.34
C PRO A 309 42.37 -24.53 -2.60
N CYS A 310 42.98 -23.46 -3.14
CA CYS A 310 44.01 -23.50 -4.17
C CYS A 310 45.16 -24.46 -3.80
N TRP A 311 45.40 -25.47 -4.65
CA TRP A 311 46.69 -26.15 -4.76
C TRP A 311 47.02 -26.43 -6.23
N SER A 312 47.79 -25.54 -6.84
CA SER A 312 48.66 -25.77 -7.99
C SER A 312 49.59 -24.55 -8.05
N GLY A 313 50.86 -24.61 -7.62
CA GLY A 313 51.89 -25.45 -8.18
C GLY A 313 52.68 -24.68 -9.24
N SER A 314 53.39 -23.61 -8.85
CA SER A 314 54.38 -22.97 -9.74
C SER A 314 55.54 -22.35 -8.94
N SER A 315 56.66 -23.07 -8.86
CA SER A 315 57.97 -22.47 -8.57
C SER A 315 58.92 -22.75 -9.74
N ARG A 316 59.15 -21.72 -10.56
CA ARG A 316 60.30 -21.65 -11.46
C ARG A 316 61.51 -21.25 -10.62
N GLY A 317 62.53 -22.09 -10.56
CA GLY A 317 63.88 -21.73 -10.08
C GLY A 317 64.78 -21.34 -11.27
N PRO A 318 65.73 -20.38 -11.10
CA PRO A 318 66.55 -19.81 -12.19
C PRO A 318 67.83 -20.64 -12.48
N PRO A 319 68.68 -20.27 -13.48
CA PRO A 319 69.45 -21.24 -14.28
C PRO A 319 70.96 -21.40 -13.97
N SER A 320 71.47 -22.63 -14.19
CA SER A 320 72.87 -23.07 -14.55
C SER A 320 74.03 -22.74 -13.56
N PRO A 321 75.27 -23.30 -13.67
CA PRO A 321 75.88 -24.15 -14.71
C PRO A 321 76.71 -25.37 -14.22
N ARG A 322 77.14 -26.19 -15.20
CA ARG A 322 78.26 -27.17 -15.26
C ARG A 322 78.68 -27.94 -14.01
#